data_AF-A0A6A6R0U9-F1
#
_entry.id   AF-A0A6A6R0U9-F1
#
_cell.length_a   1.000
_cell.length_b   1.000
_cell.length_c   1.000
_cell.angle_alpha   90.00
_cell.angle_beta   90.00
_cell.angle_gamma   90.00
#
_symmetry.space_group_name_H-M   'P 1'
#
loop_
_entity.id
_entity.type
_entity.pdbx_description
1 polymer ?
#
loop_
_entity_poly.entity_id
_entity_poly.type
_entity_poly.pdbx_seq_one_letter_code
_entity_poly.pdbx_strand_id
1 'polypeptide(L)'
;MATSTMLPLTPEAFLCNFLVEPDPGNPALSEDCPICHQLYDEDHFPMQITQTEGCKHIFGLHCLTNWLTSNNANNNTCPLCRTRLYGLSLRDEGIRAQVRLVQSIQAEEEYEPQVDILVDLINRYWEDHSRHNAQFQQRFRRARRTRWKARRDARRTERVAQAQEDAQRNALEDEE
;
A
#
# COMPACT_ATOMS: atom_id res chain seq x y z
N MET A 1 -13.88 -14.70 17.53
CA MET A 1 -12.48 -14.53 17.96
C MET A 1 -11.91 -13.34 17.19
N ALA A 2 -11.81 -12.17 17.81
CA ALA A 2 -11.25 -10.99 17.15
C ALA A 2 -9.72 -11.15 17.14
N THR A 3 -9.17 -11.42 15.96
CA THR A 3 -7.72 -11.47 15.76
C THR A 3 -7.19 -10.05 15.92
N SER A 4 -6.59 -9.77 17.08
CA SER A 4 -5.84 -8.54 17.34
C SER A 4 -4.76 -8.42 16.27
N THR A 5 -5.05 -7.70 15.20
CA THR A 5 -4.15 -7.54 14.06
C THR A 5 -3.21 -6.42 14.47
N MET A 6 -2.00 -6.80 14.90
CA MET A 6 -0.97 -5.82 15.19
C MET A 6 -0.68 -5.03 13.91
N LEU A 7 -0.83 -3.71 13.99
CA LEU A 7 -0.47 -2.82 12.90
C LEU A 7 1.03 -2.98 12.62
N PRO A 8 1.45 -2.94 11.35
CA PRO A 8 2.85 -3.01 10.98
C PRO A 8 3.59 -1.79 11.54
N LEU A 9 4.84 -1.96 11.95
CA LEU A 9 5.63 -0.86 12.54
C LEU A 9 6.15 0.14 11.50
N THR A 10 6.29 -0.28 10.25
CA THR A 10 6.91 0.52 9.17
C THR A 10 6.00 0.61 7.93
N PRO A 11 6.13 1.67 7.12
CA PRO A 11 5.36 1.81 5.89
C PRO A 11 5.66 0.69 4.88
N GLU A 12 6.87 0.15 4.84
CA GLU A 12 7.25 -0.95 3.93
C GLU A 12 6.51 -2.24 4.31
N ALA A 13 6.45 -2.54 5.60
CA ALA A 13 5.73 -3.71 6.09
C ALA A 13 4.22 -3.59 5.78
N PHE A 14 3.66 -2.38 5.85
CA PHE A 14 2.30 -2.11 5.43
C PHE A 14 2.11 -2.34 3.92
N LEU A 15 2.95 -1.71 3.09
CA LEU A 15 2.86 -1.83 1.63
C LEU A 15 2.97 -3.28 1.13
N CYS A 16 3.77 -4.11 1.79
CA CYS A 16 3.96 -5.52 1.44
C CYS A 16 2.79 -6.43 1.82
N ASN A 17 2.19 -6.20 2.99
CA ASN A 17 1.29 -7.20 3.62
C ASN A 17 -0.17 -6.74 3.72
N PHE A 18 -0.43 -5.43 3.67
CA PHE A 18 -1.73 -4.83 3.97
C PHE A 18 -2.43 -4.25 2.74
N LEU A 19 -1.92 -4.54 1.54
CA LEU A 19 -2.52 -4.10 0.28
C LEU A 19 -2.90 -5.28 -0.62
N VAL A 20 -4.13 -5.28 -1.11
CA VAL A 20 -4.66 -6.28 -2.05
C VAL A 20 -5.17 -5.62 -3.31
N GLU A 21 -5.22 -6.39 -4.40
CA GLU A 21 -5.99 -5.99 -5.58
C GLU A 21 -7.47 -5.93 -5.21
N PRO A 22 -8.16 -4.80 -5.44
CA PRO A 22 -9.61 -4.74 -5.26
C PRO A 22 -10.33 -5.68 -6.23
N ASP A 23 -11.51 -6.13 -5.82
CA ASP A 23 -12.43 -6.89 -6.69
C ASP A 23 -12.78 -6.04 -7.93
N PRO A 24 -12.66 -6.56 -9.17
CA PRO A 24 -13.07 -5.85 -10.39
C PRO A 24 -14.54 -5.40 -10.38
N GLY A 25 -15.42 -6.04 -9.59
CA GLY A 25 -16.81 -5.61 -9.40
C GLY A 25 -17.00 -4.48 -8.38
N ASN A 26 -15.93 -3.99 -7.74
CA ASN A 26 -16.02 -2.95 -6.73
C ASN A 26 -16.33 -1.58 -7.38
N PRO A 27 -17.44 -0.91 -7.03
CA PRO A 27 -17.80 0.38 -7.63
C PRO A 27 -16.75 1.47 -7.39
N ALA A 28 -15.97 1.39 -6.30
CA ALA A 28 -14.89 2.34 -6.03
C ALA A 28 -13.73 2.27 -7.05
N LEU A 29 -13.71 1.26 -7.93
CA LEU A 29 -12.80 1.21 -9.09
C LEU A 29 -13.24 2.06 -10.28
N SER A 30 -14.53 2.42 -10.34
CA SER A 30 -15.05 3.36 -11.36
C SER A 30 -14.84 4.82 -10.97
N GLU A 31 -14.40 5.08 -9.75
CA GLU A 31 -14.07 6.43 -9.27
C GLU A 31 -12.59 6.77 -9.54
N ASP A 32 -12.29 8.07 -9.59
CA ASP A 32 -10.90 8.54 -9.67
C ASP A 32 -10.16 8.30 -8.35
N CYS A 33 -8.84 8.21 -8.43
CA CYS A 33 -8.02 8.12 -7.22
C CYS A 33 -8.23 9.36 -6.32
N PRO A 34 -8.57 9.18 -5.04
CA PRO A 34 -8.88 10.29 -4.14
C PRO A 34 -7.67 11.14 -3.74
N ILE A 35 -6.46 10.77 -4.18
CA ILE A 35 -5.23 11.53 -3.91
C ILE A 35 -4.87 12.44 -5.09
N CYS A 36 -4.88 11.92 -6.32
CA CYS A 36 -4.44 12.65 -7.51
C CYS A 36 -5.56 12.97 -8.50
N HIS A 37 -6.76 12.43 -8.28
CA HIS A 37 -7.97 12.61 -9.08
C HIS A 37 -7.79 12.13 -10.54
N GLN A 38 -6.99 11.09 -10.72
CA GLN A 38 -6.79 10.42 -12.01
C GLN A 38 -7.44 9.04 -12.00
N LEU A 39 -7.93 8.63 -13.17
CA LEU A 39 -8.44 7.28 -13.42
C LEU A 39 -7.36 6.23 -13.15
N TYR A 40 -7.80 5.02 -12.80
CA TYR A 40 -6.92 3.88 -12.61
C TYR A 40 -6.56 3.23 -13.94
N ASP A 41 -5.27 3.01 -14.18
CA ASP A 41 -4.74 2.45 -15.42
C ASP A 41 -3.47 1.59 -15.20
N GLU A 42 -2.75 1.28 -16.28
CA GLU A 42 -1.53 0.46 -16.27
C GLU A 42 -0.31 1.13 -15.59
N ASP A 43 -0.35 2.44 -15.36
CA ASP A 43 0.68 3.18 -14.63
C ASP A 43 0.19 3.61 -13.23
N HIS A 44 -1.13 3.60 -13.03
CA HIS A 44 -1.83 4.04 -11.84
C HIS A 44 -2.70 2.91 -11.25
N PHE A 45 -2.05 1.82 -10.85
CA PHE A 45 -2.72 0.62 -10.36
C PHE A 45 -3.55 0.85 -9.09
N PRO A 46 -4.84 0.44 -9.05
CA PRO A 46 -5.67 0.55 -7.87
C PRO A 46 -5.29 -0.52 -6.85
N MET A 47 -5.15 -0.13 -5.59
CA MET A 47 -4.83 -1.00 -4.47
C MET A 47 -5.76 -0.70 -3.31
N GLN A 48 -6.31 -1.76 -2.73
CA GLN A 48 -7.21 -1.69 -1.59
C GLN A 48 -6.47 -1.99 -0.29
N ILE A 49 -6.68 -1.14 0.72
CA ILE A 49 -6.22 -1.41 2.08
C ILE A 49 -7.00 -2.59 2.65
N THR A 50 -6.27 -3.54 3.21
CA THR A 50 -6.83 -4.72 3.90
C THR A 50 -6.22 -4.86 5.29
N GLN A 51 -6.74 -5.80 6.07
CA GLN A 51 -6.24 -6.16 7.40
C GLN A 51 -6.14 -4.98 8.39
N THR A 52 -6.81 -3.86 8.06
CA THR A 52 -6.90 -2.66 8.86
C THR A 52 -8.37 -2.49 9.19
N GLU A 53 -8.74 -2.68 10.46
CA GLU A 53 -10.14 -2.58 10.88
C GLU A 53 -10.71 -1.20 10.54
N GLY A 54 -11.89 -1.19 9.90
CA GLY A 54 -12.56 0.05 9.49
C GLY A 54 -11.96 0.78 8.29
N CYS A 55 -10.89 0.27 7.65
CA CYS A 55 -10.29 0.90 6.47
C CYS A 55 -10.20 -0.09 5.30
N LYS A 56 -10.98 0.17 4.24
CA LYS A 56 -11.01 -0.59 2.99
C LYS A 56 -10.85 0.30 1.75
N HIS A 57 -10.27 1.48 1.93
CA HIS A 57 -10.13 2.49 0.90
C HIS A 57 -9.18 2.06 -0.22
N ILE A 58 -9.48 2.52 -1.44
CA ILE A 58 -8.71 2.22 -2.65
C ILE A 58 -7.93 3.47 -3.06
N PHE A 59 -6.69 3.26 -3.45
CA PHE A 59 -5.79 4.31 -3.94
C PHE A 59 -4.94 3.80 -5.08
N GLY A 60 -4.40 4.72 -5.88
CA GLY A 60 -3.30 4.40 -6.78
C GLY A 60 -2.08 3.96 -5.97
N LEU A 61 -1.45 2.85 -6.33
CA LEU A 61 -0.31 2.29 -5.61
C LEU A 61 0.79 3.34 -5.41
N HIS A 62 1.10 4.11 -6.45
CA HIS A 62 2.14 5.13 -6.38
C HIS A 62 1.74 6.28 -5.46
N CYS A 63 0.48 6.73 -5.52
CA CYS A 63 -0.04 7.79 -4.66
C CYS A 63 -0.01 7.39 -3.19
N LEU A 64 -0.47 6.18 -2.86
CA LEU A 64 -0.43 5.69 -1.50
C LEU A 64 1.01 5.48 -1.02
N THR A 65 1.89 4.94 -1.85
CA THR A 65 3.32 4.79 -1.49
C THR A 65 3.93 6.14 -1.18
N ASN A 66 3.76 7.14 -2.04
CA ASN A 66 4.30 8.48 -1.83
C ASN A 66 3.72 9.13 -0.57
N TRP A 67 2.44 8.92 -0.29
CA TRP A 67 1.80 9.39 0.94
C TRP A 67 2.48 8.80 2.18
N LEU A 68 2.60 7.47 2.24
CA LEU A 68 3.16 6.75 3.40
C LEU A 68 4.65 7.02 3.60
N THR A 69 5.39 7.33 2.53
CA THR A 69 6.82 7.65 2.61
C THR A 69 7.11 9.15 2.60
N SER A 70 6.08 10.00 2.63
CA SER A 70 6.26 11.46 2.71
C SER A 70 6.76 11.89 4.08
N ASN A 71 7.28 13.12 4.19
CA ASN A 71 7.65 13.70 5.49
C ASN A 71 6.45 14.34 6.23
N ASN A 72 5.21 13.99 5.84
CA ASN A 72 3.99 14.50 6.48
C ASN A 72 3.80 13.83 7.84
N ALA A 73 3.46 14.60 8.88
CA ALA A 73 3.17 14.08 10.21
C ALA A 73 2.04 13.01 10.23
N ASN A 74 1.14 13.05 9.24
CA ASN A 74 0.03 12.11 9.09
C ASN A 74 0.28 11.04 8.02
N ASN A 75 1.53 10.88 7.55
CA ASN A 75 1.91 9.86 6.57
C ASN A 75 1.54 8.44 7.01
N ASN A 76 1.38 8.19 8.30
CA ASN A 76 0.97 6.91 8.86
C ASN A 76 -0.54 6.67 8.93
N THR A 77 -1.34 7.54 8.34
CA THR A 77 -2.82 7.43 8.34
C THR A 77 -3.39 7.29 6.94
N CYS A 78 -4.59 6.72 6.84
CA CYS A 78 -5.34 6.67 5.60
C CYS A 78 -5.72 8.11 5.16
N PRO A 79 -5.46 8.51 3.90
CA PRO A 79 -5.83 9.84 3.41
C PRO A 79 -7.32 10.18 3.51
N LEU A 80 -8.19 9.16 3.39
CA LEU A 80 -9.64 9.32 3.40
C LEU A 80 -10.24 9.32 4.81
N CYS A 81 -9.98 8.27 5.59
CA CYS A 81 -10.63 8.09 6.90
C CYS A 81 -9.73 8.33 8.10
N ARG A 82 -8.46 8.67 7.88
CA ARG A 82 -7.45 8.93 8.93
C ARG A 82 -7.16 7.75 9.87
N THR A 83 -7.66 6.55 9.57
CA THR A 83 -7.28 5.31 10.28
C THR A 83 -5.77 5.12 10.19
N ARG A 84 -5.12 4.85 11.33
CA ARG A 84 -3.68 4.57 11.39
C ARG A 84 -3.38 3.27 10.65
N LEU A 85 -2.43 3.32 9.73
CA LEU A 85 -2.06 2.24 8.81
C LEU A 85 -0.79 1.52 9.27
N TYR A 86 0.14 2.25 9.87
CA TYR A 86 1.34 1.67 10.46
C TYR A 86 1.81 2.49 11.66
N GLY A 87 2.80 1.95 12.36
CA GLY A 87 3.35 2.51 13.58
C GLY A 87 2.62 2.04 14.82
N LEU A 88 3.18 2.45 15.96
CA LEU A 88 2.73 2.10 17.29
C LEU A 88 1.29 2.61 17.53
N SER A 89 0.45 1.87 18.26
CA SER A 89 -0.89 2.36 18.60
C SER A 89 -0.79 3.58 19.54
N LEU A 90 -1.85 4.40 19.68
CA LEU A 90 -1.89 5.47 20.69
C LEU A 90 -1.60 4.94 22.11
N ARG A 91 -1.93 3.66 22.37
CA ARG A 91 -1.57 2.97 23.62
C ARG A 91 -0.05 2.79 23.78
N ASP A 92 0.64 2.51 22.69
CA ASP A 92 2.08 2.30 22.64
C ASP A 92 2.86 3.62 22.62
N GLU A 93 2.28 4.70 22.07
CA GLU A 93 2.81 6.07 22.20
C GLU A 93 2.87 6.51 23.67
N GLY A 94 1.87 6.15 24.48
CA GLY A 94 1.88 6.36 25.93
C GLY A 94 3.05 5.65 26.62
N ILE A 95 3.30 4.38 26.24
CA ILE A 95 4.45 3.61 26.75
C ILE A 95 5.77 4.29 26.34
N ARG A 96 5.90 4.74 25.09
CA ARG A 96 7.09 5.48 24.64
C ARG A 96 7.27 6.84 25.30
N ALA A 97 6.19 7.57 25.60
CA ALA A 97 6.26 8.82 26.34
C ALA A 97 6.79 8.58 27.77
N GLN A 98 6.34 7.49 28.40
CA GLN A 98 6.88 7.05 29.69
C GLN A 98 8.35 6.61 29.59
N VAL A 99 8.73 5.85 28.57
CA VAL A 99 10.14 5.46 28.34
C VAL A 99 11.02 6.69 28.11
N ARG A 100 10.57 7.70 27.36
CA ARG A 100 11.29 8.97 27.17
C ARG A 100 11.46 9.75 28.47
N LEU A 101 10.42 9.79 29.31
CA LEU A 101 10.51 10.40 30.63
C LEU A 101 11.55 9.68 31.51
N VAL A 102 11.56 8.35 31.51
CA VAL A 102 12.55 7.55 32.24
C VAL A 102 13.98 7.77 31.71
N GLN A 103 14.14 7.86 30.39
CA GLN A 103 15.44 8.14 29.76
C GLN A 103 15.93 9.57 30.04
N SER A 104 15.02 10.54 30.19
CA SER A 104 15.38 11.92 30.55
C SER A 104 15.89 12.07 31.99
N ILE A 105 15.62 11.09 32.86
CA ILE A 105 16.16 11.05 34.23
C ILE A 105 17.64 10.62 34.25
N GLN A 106 18.18 10.04 33.15
CA GLN A 106 19.56 9.55 33.07
C GLN A 106 20.50 10.43 32.22
N ALA A 107 20.08 11.64 31.82
CA ALA A 107 20.78 12.44 30.82
C ALA A 107 21.44 13.72 31.37
N GLU A 108 22.02 13.66 32.57
CA GLU A 108 23.06 14.61 32.98
C GLU A 108 24.43 13.91 32.95
N GLU A 109 25.02 13.80 31.76
CA GLU A 109 26.49 13.78 31.55
C GLU A 109 26.80 13.73 30.03
N GLU A 110 27.18 14.88 29.49
CA GLU A 110 28.24 15.11 28.50
C GLU A 110 28.41 14.09 27.34
N TYR A 111 27.85 14.37 26.15
CA TYR A 111 28.27 13.64 24.94
C TYR A 111 28.03 14.40 23.61
N GLU A 112 29.02 15.19 23.17
CA GLU A 112 28.94 15.95 21.91
C GLU A 112 29.48 15.29 20.62
N PRO A 113 30.37 14.26 20.62
CA PRO A 113 30.87 13.68 19.35
C PRO A 113 30.05 12.51 18.75
N GLN A 114 29.08 11.94 19.46
CA GLN A 114 28.25 10.81 18.95
C GLN A 114 27.12 11.28 18.02
N VAL A 115 26.73 12.56 18.11
CA VAL A 115 25.55 13.09 17.41
C VAL A 115 25.80 13.18 15.90
N ASP A 116 26.99 13.59 15.47
CA ASP A 116 27.36 13.62 14.05
C ASP A 116 27.39 12.23 13.42
N ILE A 117 27.94 11.24 14.14
CA ILE A 117 27.96 9.85 13.69
C ILE A 117 26.53 9.32 13.54
N LEU A 118 25.65 9.65 14.49
CA LEU A 118 24.24 9.25 14.44
C LEU A 118 23.49 9.93 13.30
N VAL A 119 23.71 11.22 13.07
CA VAL A 119 23.12 11.98 11.96
C VAL A 119 23.58 11.41 10.61
N ASP A 120 24.87 11.10 10.45
CA ASP A 120 25.39 10.44 9.24
C ASP A 120 24.83 9.03 9.05
N LEU A 121 24.65 8.27 10.13
CA LEU A 121 24.03 6.94 10.05
C LEU A 121 22.57 7.03 9.62
N ILE A 122 21.84 8.02 10.15
CA ILE A 122 20.45 8.29 9.79
C ILE A 122 20.37 8.73 8.32
N ASN A 123 21.21 9.65 7.86
CA ASN A 123 21.20 10.10 6.47
C ASN A 123 21.51 8.96 5.49
N ARG A 124 22.52 8.12 5.79
CA ARG A 124 22.81 6.91 4.99
C ARG A 124 21.65 5.93 4.97
N TYR A 125 21.00 5.73 6.11
CA TYR A 125 19.79 4.92 6.20
C TYR A 125 18.69 5.48 5.29
N TRP A 126 18.40 6.78 5.32
CA TRP A 126 17.38 7.41 4.47
C TRP A 126 17.70 7.32 2.97
N GLU A 127 18.97 7.47 2.56
CA GLU A 127 19.40 7.34 1.17
C GLU A 127 19.29 5.90 0.66
N ASP A 128 19.77 4.92 1.43
CA ASP A 128 19.64 3.51 1.09
C ASP A 128 18.18 3.07 1.08
N HIS A 129 17.39 3.56 2.03
CA HIS A 129 15.96 3.30 2.08
C HIS A 129 15.23 3.91 0.88
N SER A 130 15.65 5.09 0.40
CA SER A 130 15.15 5.69 -0.84
C SER A 130 15.53 4.88 -2.09
N ARG A 131 16.76 4.36 -2.17
CA ARG A 131 17.23 3.48 -3.26
C ARG A 131 16.50 2.14 -3.27
N HIS A 132 16.35 1.51 -2.09
CA HIS A 132 15.60 0.28 -1.93
C HIS A 132 14.12 0.45 -2.24
N ASN A 133 13.50 1.55 -1.81
CA ASN A 133 12.12 1.87 -2.17
C ASN A 133 11.97 2.04 -3.70
N ALA A 134 12.91 2.72 -4.38
CA ALA A 134 12.87 2.83 -5.83
C ALA A 134 13.04 1.47 -6.56
N GLN A 135 13.96 0.62 -6.11
CA GLN A 135 14.16 -0.72 -6.67
C GLN A 135 12.98 -1.66 -6.36
N PHE A 136 12.43 -1.57 -5.16
CA PHE A 136 11.23 -2.28 -4.73
C PHE A 136 10.04 -1.87 -5.58
N GLN A 137 9.81 -0.57 -5.77
CA GLN A 137 8.79 -0.03 -6.66
C GLN A 137 8.95 -0.54 -8.10
N GLN A 138 10.17 -0.59 -8.64
CA GLN A 138 10.41 -1.15 -9.98
C GLN A 138 10.12 -2.66 -10.06
N ARG A 139 10.55 -3.44 -9.07
CA ARG A 139 10.32 -4.90 -9.02
C ARG A 139 8.84 -5.23 -8.87
N PHE A 140 8.12 -4.51 -8.01
CA PHE A 140 6.69 -4.66 -7.83
C PHE A 140 5.90 -4.25 -9.08
N ARG A 141 6.27 -3.12 -9.71
CA ARG A 141 5.68 -2.70 -11.00
C ARG A 141 5.87 -3.76 -12.08
N ARG A 142 7.07 -4.34 -12.24
CA ARG A 142 7.33 -5.38 -13.25
C ARG A 142 6.56 -6.67 -12.98
N ALA A 143 6.60 -7.18 -11.75
CA ALA A 143 5.96 -8.43 -11.38
C ALA A 143 4.41 -8.35 -11.38
N ARG A 144 3.84 -7.16 -11.26
CA ARG A 144 2.38 -6.94 -11.32
C ARG A 144 1.90 -6.56 -12.73
N ARG A 145 2.66 -5.79 -13.52
CA ARG A 145 2.36 -5.56 -14.95
C ARG A 145 2.24 -6.88 -15.71
N THR A 146 3.17 -7.81 -15.49
CA THR A 146 3.12 -9.14 -16.14
C THR A 146 1.89 -9.94 -15.69
N ARG A 147 1.56 -9.95 -14.40
CA ARG A 147 0.38 -10.64 -13.87
C ARG A 147 -0.93 -10.04 -14.35
N TRP A 148 -1.05 -8.70 -14.42
CA TRP A 148 -2.24 -8.02 -14.89
C TRP A 148 -2.45 -8.21 -16.39
N LYS A 149 -1.39 -8.07 -17.20
CA LYS A 149 -1.46 -8.33 -18.64
C LYS A 149 -1.89 -9.77 -18.93
N ALA A 150 -1.28 -10.76 -18.27
CA ALA A 150 -1.64 -12.17 -18.41
C ALA A 150 -3.12 -12.44 -18.04
N ARG A 151 -3.61 -11.84 -16.94
CA ARG A 151 -5.01 -12.00 -16.51
C ARG A 151 -6.00 -11.28 -17.43
N ARG A 152 -5.66 -10.10 -17.95
CA ARG A 152 -6.49 -9.39 -18.92
C ARG A 152 -6.58 -10.17 -20.23
N ASP A 153 -5.46 -10.68 -20.70
CA ASP A 153 -5.39 -11.46 -21.93
C ASP A 153 -6.20 -12.76 -21.78
N ALA A 154 -6.11 -13.43 -20.61
CA ALA A 154 -6.95 -14.59 -20.28
C ALA A 154 -8.46 -14.28 -20.28
N ARG A 155 -8.88 -13.14 -19.69
CA ARG A 155 -10.29 -12.72 -19.73
C ARG A 155 -10.76 -12.39 -21.15
N ARG A 156 -9.87 -11.84 -21.98
CA ARG A 156 -10.18 -11.54 -23.39
C ARG A 156 -10.36 -12.84 -24.19
N THR A 157 -9.47 -13.81 -24.00
CA THR A 157 -9.60 -15.12 -24.66
C THR A 157 -10.86 -15.85 -24.24
N GLU A 158 -11.23 -15.78 -22.95
CA GLU A 158 -12.45 -16.42 -22.43
C GLU A 158 -13.72 -15.77 -22.98
N ARG A 159 -13.77 -14.43 -23.09
CA ARG A 159 -14.89 -13.73 -23.74
C ARG A 159 -15.04 -14.08 -25.22
N VAL A 160 -13.93 -14.25 -25.93
CA VAL A 160 -13.96 -14.65 -27.35
C VAL A 160 -14.46 -16.09 -27.48
N ALA A 161 -14.00 -17.00 -26.62
CA ALA A 161 -14.47 -18.38 -26.60
C ALA A 161 -15.98 -18.47 -26.31
N GLN A 162 -16.45 -17.74 -25.28
CA GLN A 162 -17.87 -17.68 -24.93
C GLN A 162 -18.72 -17.16 -26.10
N ALA A 163 -18.28 -16.10 -26.77
CA ALA A 163 -18.98 -15.55 -27.92
C ALA A 163 -19.02 -16.51 -29.13
N GLN A 164 -17.97 -17.33 -29.31
CA GLN A 164 -17.95 -18.36 -30.36
C GLN A 164 -18.93 -19.49 -30.05
N GLU A 165 -18.98 -19.96 -28.80
CA GLU A 165 -19.93 -20.99 -28.37
C GLU A 165 -21.38 -20.50 -28.49
N ASP A 166 -21.65 -19.26 -28.08
CA ASP A 166 -22.99 -18.67 -28.22
C ASP A 166 -23.40 -18.51 -29.69
N ALA A 167 -22.47 -18.12 -30.57
CA ALA A 167 -22.74 -18.06 -32.01
C ALA A 167 -23.01 -19.44 -32.63
N GLN A 168 -22.30 -20.48 -32.19
CA GLN A 168 -22.53 -21.86 -32.63
C GLN A 168 -23.89 -22.39 -32.15
N ARG A 169 -24.26 -22.08 -30.91
CA ARG A 169 -25.56 -22.46 -30.32
C ARG A 169 -26.72 -21.84 -31.10
N ASN A 170 -26.66 -20.54 -31.35
CA ASN A 170 -27.71 -19.83 -32.09
C ASN A 170 -27.85 -20.34 -33.54
N ALA A 171 -26.73 -20.70 -34.20
CA ALA A 171 -26.76 -21.23 -35.56
C ALA A 171 -27.44 -22.61 -35.67
N LEU A 172 -27.42 -23.42 -34.60
CA LEU A 172 -28.11 -24.71 -34.56
C LEU A 172 -29.61 -24.56 -34.24
N GLU A 173 -29.98 -23.52 -33.50
CA GLU A 173 -31.37 -23.21 -33.16
C GLU A 173 -32.14 -22.60 -34.36
N ASP A 174 -31.44 -21.97 -35.33
CA ASP A 174 -32.04 -21.40 -36.54
C ASP A 174 -32.33 -22.44 -37.65
N GLU A 175 -31.85 -23.69 -37.52
CA GLU A 175 -32.08 -24.79 -38.48
C GLU A 175 -33.26 -25.72 -38.11
N GLU A 176 -33.95 -25.47 -36.99
CA GLU A 176 -35.10 -26.26 -36.48
C GLU A 176 -36.45 -25.56 -36.71
#